data_AF-A0A2M7NMK1-F1
#
_entry.id   AF-A0A2M7NMK1-F1
#
_cell.length_a   1.000
_cell.length_b   1.000
_cell.length_c   1.000
_cell.angle_alpha   90.00
_cell.angle_beta   90.00
_cell.angle_gamma   90.00
#
_symmetry.space_group_name_H-M   'P 1'
#
loop_
_entity.id
_entity.type
_entity.pdbx_description
1 polymer ?
#
loop_
_entity_poly.entity_id
_entity_poly.type
_entity_poly.pdbx_seq_one_letter_code
_entity_poly.pdbx_strand_id
1 'polypeptide(L)' 'MNITFKTNNLNDLAMLVQLAKRLNIEVIENNEQEFSVDELTKLSFESFESSWNTKEDDVWDSFFDETQIEK' A
#
# COMPACT_ATOMS: atom_id res chain seq x y z
N MET A 1 -7.64 15.37 -17.85
CA MET A 1 -6.41 14.65 -18.25
C MET A 1 -6.47 13.30 -17.59
N ASN A 2 -6.35 12.21 -18.35
CA ASN A 2 -6.52 10.86 -17.80
C ASN A 2 -5.13 10.21 -17.69
N ILE A 3 -4.79 9.73 -16.50
CA ILE A 3 -3.52 9.04 -16.25
C ILE A 3 -3.85 7.56 -16.06
N THR A 4 -3.20 6.69 -16.83
CA THR A 4 -3.40 5.24 -16.74
C THR A 4 -2.14 4.60 -16.18
N PHE A 5 -2.30 3.86 -15.09
CA PHE A 5 -1.23 3.07 -14.48
C PHE A 5 -1.44 1.59 -14.81
N LYS A 6 -0.35 0.88 -15.09
CA LYS A 6 -0.34 -0.58 -15.27
C LYS A 6 0.70 -1.15 -14.31
N THR A 7 0.26 -2.00 -13.39
CA THR A 7 1.14 -2.74 -12.49
C THR A 7 0.63 -4.18 -12.38
N ASN A 8 1.57 -5.11 -12.20
CA ASN A 8 1.26 -6.52 -11.92
C ASN A 8 1.43 -6.85 -10.42
N ASN A 9 1.76 -5.85 -9.60
CA ASN A 9 1.94 -5.97 -8.17
C ASN A 9 0.73 -5.37 -7.44
N LEU A 10 0.06 -6.20 -6.63
CA LEU A 10 -1.16 -5.83 -5.90
C LEU A 10 -0.91 -4.72 -4.86
N ASN A 11 0.26 -4.70 -4.23
CA ASN A 11 0.60 -3.70 -3.23
C ASN A 11 0.76 -2.31 -3.86
N ASP A 12 1.38 -2.24 -5.04
CA ASP A 12 1.54 -1.00 -5.79
C ASP A 12 0.17 -0.47 -6.23
N LEU A 13 -0.74 -1.36 -6.64
CA LEU A 13 -2.11 -0.99 -6.99
C LEU A 13 -2.87 -0.44 -5.77
N ALA A 14 -2.78 -1.09 -4.62
CA ALA A 14 -3.39 -0.63 -3.38
C ALA A 14 -2.88 0.76 -2.95
N MET A 15 -1.57 1.01 -3.06
CA MET A 15 -0.99 2.33 -2.80
C MET A 15 -1.48 3.40 -3.78
N LEU A 16 -1.56 3.09 -5.08
CA LEU A 16 -2.04 4.01 -6.10
C LEU A 16 -3.51 4.39 -5.88
N VAL A 17 -4.36 3.41 -5.55
CA VAL A 17 -5.76 3.62 -5.19
C VAL A 17 -5.87 4.52 -3.96
N GLN A 18 -5.05 4.30 -2.93
CA GLN A 18 -5.03 5.12 -1.72
C GLN A 18 -4.60 6.56 -2.00
N LEU A 19 -3.55 6.76 -2.82
CA LEU A 19 -3.10 8.08 -3.23
C LEU A 19 -4.16 8.82 -4.03
N ALA A 20 -4.83 8.13 -4.97
CA ALA A 20 -5.93 8.69 -5.73
C ALA A 20 -7.07 9.14 -4.80
N LYS A 21 -7.46 8.33 -3.82
CA LYS A 21 -8.47 8.70 -2.80
C LYS A 21 -8.04 9.94 -1.99
N ARG A 22 -6.78 10.01 -1.53
CA ARG A 22 -6.27 11.18 -0.78
C ARG A 22 -6.26 12.47 -1.61
N LEU A 23 -6.00 12.35 -2.91
CA LEU A 23 -6.00 13.48 -3.83
C LEU A 23 -7.39 13.77 -4.44
N ASN A 24 -8.43 13.05 -4.00
CA ASN A 24 -9.78 13.12 -4.53
C ASN A 24 -9.84 12.91 -6.06
N ILE A 25 -9.01 11.98 -6.54
CA ILE A 25 -8.96 11.54 -7.94
C ILE A 25 -9.89 10.33 -8.08
N GLU A 26 -10.79 10.40 -9.06
CA GLU A 26 -11.67 9.29 -9.42
C GLU A 26 -10.86 8.15 -10.05
N VAL A 27 -10.99 6.95 -9.46
CA VAL A 27 -10.34 5.73 -9.96
C VAL A 27 -11.37 4.94 -10.75
N ILE A 28 -11.15 4.81 -12.06
CA ILE A 28 -11.99 4.00 -12.95
C ILE A 28 -11.22 2.71 -13.24
N GLU A 29 -11.67 1.59 -12.67
CA GLU A 29 -11.13 0.27 -12.96
C GLU A 29 -11.63 -0.21 -14.32
N ASN A 30 -10.70 -0.50 -15.23
CA ASN A 30 -11.01 -0.91 -16.60
C ASN A 30 -10.71 -2.39 -16.88
N ASN A 31 -10.51 -3.24 -15.86
CA ASN A 31 -10.05 -4.61 -16.07
C ASN A 31 -10.88 -5.69 -15.36
N GLU A 32 -11.01 -6.81 -16.08
CA GLU A 32 -11.66 -8.10 -15.80
C GLU A 32 -11.07 -8.90 -14.62
N GLN A 33 -10.37 -8.23 -13.69
CA GLN A 33 -9.69 -8.87 -12.56
C GLN A 33 -10.51 -8.77 -11.28
N GLU A 34 -10.56 -9.87 -10.53
CA GLU A 34 -11.46 -10.17 -9.41
C GLU A 34 -11.10 -9.46 -8.09
N PHE A 35 -10.53 -8.24 -8.15
CA PHE A 35 -10.23 -7.45 -6.95
C PHE A 35 -10.86 -6.07 -7.07
N SER A 36 -11.78 -5.79 -6.17
CA SER A 36 -12.49 -4.50 -6.14
C SER A 36 -11.64 -3.39 -5.54
N VAL A 37 -11.84 -2.14 -5.99
CA VAL A 37 -11.28 -0.92 -5.35
C VAL A 37 -11.39 -0.97 -3.83
N ASP A 38 -12.50 -1.51 -3.31
CA ASP A 38 -12.80 -1.58 -1.88
C ASP A 38 -11.89 -2.57 -1.13
N GLU A 39 -11.58 -3.72 -1.73
CA GLU A 39 -10.62 -4.68 -1.16
C GLU A 39 -9.20 -4.12 -1.16
N LEU A 40 -8.79 -3.46 -2.25
CA LEU A 40 -7.48 -2.79 -2.33
C LEU A 40 -7.37 -1.65 -1.31
N THR A 41 -8.46 -0.93 -1.09
CA THR A 41 -8.53 0.11 -0.06
C THR A 41 -8.37 -0.48 1.33
N LYS A 42 -9.07 -1.58 1.61
CA LYS A 42 -8.98 -2.26 2.91
C LYS A 42 -7.57 -2.77 3.16
N LEU A 43 -6.94 -3.42 2.19
CA LEU A 43 -5.55 -3.89 2.28
C LEU A 43 -4.58 -2.72 2.52
N SER A 44 -4.75 -1.60 1.82
CA SER A 44 -3.93 -0.40 2.05
C SER A 44 -4.12 0.19 3.45
N PHE A 45 -5.35 0.15 3.98
CA PHE A 45 -5.67 0.69 5.29
C PHE A 45 -5.10 -0.20 6.40
N GLU A 46 -5.29 -1.52 6.31
CA GLU A 46 -4.75 -2.48 7.27
C GLU A 46 -3.21 -2.45 7.30
N SER A 47 -2.56 -2.35 6.12
CA SER A 47 -1.11 -2.20 6.04
C SER A 47 -0.64 -0.89 6.66
N PHE A 48 -1.30 0.23 6.35
CA PHE A 48 -0.94 1.53 6.90
C PHE A 48 -1.19 1.60 8.41
N GLU A 49 -2.33 1.12 8.89
CA GLU A 49 -2.70 1.11 10.31
C GLU A 49 -1.75 0.20 11.11
N SER A 50 -1.38 -0.95 10.56
CA SER A 50 -0.37 -1.82 11.16
C SER A 50 0.96 -1.08 11.32
N SER A 51 1.46 -0.42 10.27
CA SER A 51 2.70 0.36 10.36
C SER A 51 2.59 1.58 11.28
N TRP A 52 1.43 2.25 11.31
CA TRP A 52 1.20 3.43 12.13
C TRP A 52 1.06 3.11 13.63
N ASN A 53 0.46 1.96 13.95
CA ASN A 53 0.30 1.48 15.32
C ASN A 53 1.51 0.67 15.80
N THR A 54 2.48 0.38 14.93
CA THR A 54 3.76 -0.20 15.35
C THR A 54 4.48 0.85 16.19
N LYS A 55 4.90 0.47 17.40
CA LYS A 55 5.65 1.40 18.26
C LYS A 55 6.99 1.69 17.61
N GLU A 56 7.45 2.92 17.76
CA GLU A 56 8.72 3.36 17.20
C GLU A 56 9.88 2.44 17.61
N ASP A 57 9.91 2.00 18.86
CA ASP A 57 10.91 1.05 19.38
C ASP A 57 10.91 -0.27 18.59
N ASP A 58 9.74 -0.82 18.25
CA ASP A 58 9.61 -2.08 17.51
C ASP A 58 10.11 -1.93 16.05
N VAL A 59 9.93 -0.74 15.46
CA VAL A 59 10.45 -0.41 14.11
C VAL A 59 11.97 -0.36 14.12
N TRP A 60 12.55 0.31 15.13
CA TRP A 60 14.00 0.40 15.27
C TRP A 60 14.63 -0.95 15.57
N ASP A 61 14.05 -1.76 16.45
CA ASP A 61 14.53 -3.11 16.75
C ASP A 61 14.54 -3.99 15.50
N SER A 62 13.44 -3.99 14.73
CA SER A 62 13.38 -4.72 13.44
C SER A 62 14.45 -4.24 12.45
N PHE A 63 14.65 -2.92 12.35
CA PHE A 63 15.68 -2.35 11.46
C PHE A 63 17.09 -2.74 11.91
N PHE A 64 17.37 -2.71 13.22
CA PHE A 64 18.65 -3.13 13.76
C PHE A 64 18.89 -4.63 13.59
N ASP A 65 17.87 -5.46 13.72
CA ASP A 65 17.98 -6.90 13.47
C ASP A 65 18.26 -7.21 11.99
N GLU A 66 17.61 -6.51 11.07
CA GLU A 66 17.84 -6.68 9.63
C GLU A 66 19.19 -6.11 9.14
N THR A 67 19.66 -5.01 9.75
CA THR A 67 20.91 -4.34 9.35
C THR A 67 22.14 -4.82 10.11
N GLN A 68 21.95 -5.64 11.14
CA GLN A 68 23.05 -6.37 11.76
C GLN A 68 23.67 -7.31 10.73
N ILE A 69 24.84 -6.90 10.23
CA ILE A 69 25.73 -7.77 9.46
C ILE A 69 26.04 -8.97 10.37
N GLU A 70 25.50 -10.15 10.02
CA GLU A 70 25.89 -11.41 10.65
C GLU A 70 27.42 -11.48 10.70
N LYS A 71 27.98 -11.71 11.89
CA LYS A 71 29.43 -11.86 12.08
C LYS A 71 29.95 -13.19 11.56
#